data_AF-A0A7K2P6V6-F1
#
_entry.id   AF-A0A7K2P6V6-F1
#
_cell.length_a   1.000
_cell.length_b   1.000
_cell.length_c   1.000
_cell.angle_alpha   90.00
_cell.angle_beta   90.00
_cell.angle_gamma   90.00
#
_symmetry.space_group_name_H-M   'P 1'
#
loop_
_entity.id
_entity.type
_entity.pdbx_description
1 polymer ?
#
loop_
_entity_poly.entity_id
_entity_poly.type
_entity_poly.pdbx_seq_one_letter_code
_entity_poly.pdbx_strand_id
1 'polypeptide(L)'
;MGREMEEVRAGLVRSTVYDCDVLVIGGGIVGLSTAYAITRAAPGTRVTVLEKEPGPARHQTGRNSGVIHSGVYYRPGSLKARYAVRGAAEMVKFCAEYGIDHAVTGKLIVATDRAELPRLHALVQRGRENGIPVRELSGAQIQEYEPEVRGLAAIHVGTTGICDYGAVARQLARASGAEIRYGAEVHRVDRRPGLGVAVRTRTGDVLRARALVNCGGLHCDEIARLTGDDPGMRIVPFRGEYYELARPELVRGLVYPVPDPAFPFLGVHLTRGIDGGVHVGPNAVPALAREGYGWGVVRPRELGATLAWPGSWHIARRHWRYGAGELRRSLSRSAFTAAVRRLLPAVTEDDLVAAPAGVRAQAVLADGTLVDDFLIKEGAHAVHVLNAPSPAATASLPIGREVARRTLAMLAD
;
A
#
# COMPACT_ATOMS: atom_id res chain seq x y z
N MET A 1 -13.30 32.25 53.68
CA MET A 1 -11.89 31.85 53.43
C MET A 1 -11.69 30.40 53.01
N GLY A 2 -12.45 29.42 53.52
CA GLY A 2 -12.32 28.01 53.06
C GLY A 2 -13.03 27.69 51.73
N ARG A 3 -14.21 28.27 51.48
CA ARG A 3 -14.99 28.01 50.24
C ARG A 3 -14.46 28.75 49.00
N GLU A 4 -13.95 29.96 49.14
CA GLU A 4 -13.31 30.70 48.03
C GLU A 4 -12.02 30.03 47.53
N MET A 5 -11.26 29.35 48.41
CA MET A 5 -10.05 28.61 48.00
C MET A 5 -10.37 27.30 47.27
N GLU A 6 -11.58 26.75 47.46
CA GLU A 6 -12.05 25.54 46.80
C GLU A 6 -12.62 25.87 45.41
N GLU A 7 -13.32 27.00 45.27
CA GLU A 7 -13.77 27.52 43.97
C GLU A 7 -12.62 28.01 43.08
N VAL A 8 -11.55 28.58 43.64
CA VAL A 8 -10.34 28.96 42.89
C VAL A 8 -9.56 27.72 42.39
N ARG A 9 -9.69 26.55 43.07
CA ARG A 9 -9.13 25.27 42.58
C ARG A 9 -10.03 24.57 41.56
N ALA A 10 -11.35 24.77 41.62
CA ALA A 10 -12.30 24.22 40.65
C ALA A 10 -12.34 25.02 39.32
N GLY A 11 -11.96 26.30 39.34
CA GLY A 11 -11.95 27.20 38.17
C GLY A 11 -10.74 27.09 37.23
N LEU A 12 -9.86 26.12 37.43
CA LEU A 12 -8.66 25.88 36.61
C LEU A 12 -8.66 24.47 36.00
N VAL A 13 -9.83 23.99 35.56
CA VAL A 13 -9.84 23.07 34.42
C VAL A 13 -9.40 23.90 33.23
N ARG A 14 -8.08 24.01 33.00
CA ARG A 14 -7.54 24.52 31.74
C ARG A 14 -8.27 23.74 30.66
N SER A 15 -9.16 24.39 29.91
CA SER A 15 -9.72 23.75 28.73
C SER A 15 -8.52 23.32 27.90
N THR A 16 -8.39 22.03 27.65
CA THR A 16 -7.29 21.53 26.84
C THR A 16 -7.52 22.11 25.45
N VAL A 17 -6.79 23.18 25.12
CA VAL A 17 -6.86 23.79 23.81
C VAL A 17 -6.21 22.81 22.83
N TYR A 18 -7.06 22.12 22.07
CA TYR A 18 -6.64 21.25 20.99
C TYR A 18 -6.41 22.08 19.73
N ASP A 19 -5.24 21.92 19.11
CA ASP A 19 -4.91 22.53 17.83
C ASP A 19 -5.83 21.98 16.71
N CYS A 20 -6.16 20.69 16.78
CA CYS A 20 -7.10 20.02 15.89
C CYS A 20 -7.87 18.91 16.62
N ASP A 21 -8.95 18.40 16.02
CA ASP A 21 -9.71 17.30 16.62
C ASP A 21 -9.04 15.95 16.28
N VAL A 22 -8.57 15.80 15.04
CA VAL A 22 -7.87 14.60 14.55
C VAL A 22 -6.54 14.95 13.94
N LEU A 23 -5.49 14.27 14.40
CA LEU A 23 -4.16 14.33 13.81
C LEU A 23 -3.86 13.06 13.00
N VAL A 24 -3.69 13.17 11.69
CA VAL A 24 -3.31 12.06 10.81
C VAL A 24 -1.81 12.09 10.54
N ILE A 25 -1.10 11.00 10.81
CA ILE A 25 0.33 10.85 10.51
C ILE A 25 0.48 10.09 9.19
N GLY A 26 1.05 10.75 8.18
CA GLY A 26 1.33 10.22 6.85
C GLY A 26 0.46 10.82 5.75
N GLY A 27 1.09 11.52 4.80
CA GLY A 27 0.50 12.10 3.58
C GLY A 27 0.57 11.17 2.36
N GLY A 28 0.56 9.86 2.59
CA GLY A 28 0.27 8.86 1.56
C GLY A 28 -1.23 8.77 1.26
N ILE A 29 -1.60 8.01 0.22
CA ILE A 29 -3.01 7.92 -0.24
C ILE A 29 -3.97 7.46 0.86
N VAL A 30 -3.54 6.59 1.77
CA VAL A 30 -4.39 6.09 2.88
C VAL A 30 -4.65 7.19 3.91
N GLY A 31 -3.62 7.94 4.31
CA GLY A 31 -3.77 9.04 5.27
C GLY A 31 -4.60 10.19 4.70
N LEU A 32 -4.35 10.57 3.44
CA LEU A 32 -5.12 11.61 2.76
C LEU A 32 -6.56 11.18 2.50
N SER A 33 -6.79 9.93 2.11
CA SER A 33 -8.15 9.37 2.00
C SER A 33 -8.88 9.35 3.34
N THR A 34 -8.17 9.09 4.44
CA THR A 34 -8.75 9.15 5.79
C THR A 34 -9.15 10.57 6.15
N ALA A 35 -8.27 11.56 5.95
CA ALA A 35 -8.58 12.96 6.20
C ALA A 35 -9.79 13.42 5.37
N TYR A 36 -9.81 13.09 4.08
CA TYR A 36 -10.93 13.35 3.17
C TYR A 36 -12.24 12.69 3.63
N ALA A 37 -12.19 11.46 4.13
CA ALA A 37 -13.37 10.76 4.62
C ALA A 37 -13.90 11.35 5.94
N ILE A 38 -13.02 11.77 6.87
CA ILE A 38 -13.41 12.37 8.15
C ILE A 38 -14.16 13.68 7.91
N THR A 39 -13.59 14.60 7.13
CA THR A 39 -14.16 15.94 6.92
C THR A 39 -15.49 15.90 6.19
N ARG A 40 -15.72 14.90 5.32
CA ARG A 40 -17.01 14.68 4.66
C ARG A 40 -18.04 13.98 5.54
N ALA A 41 -17.62 13.04 6.39
CA ALA A 41 -18.54 12.31 7.26
C ALA A 41 -19.01 13.17 8.45
N ALA A 42 -18.15 14.07 8.94
CA ALA A 42 -18.47 14.99 10.04
C ALA A 42 -17.95 16.41 9.72
N PRO A 43 -18.71 17.21 8.95
CA PRO A 43 -18.35 18.58 8.63
C PRO A 43 -18.07 19.42 9.88
N GLY A 44 -17.02 20.24 9.84
CA GLY A 44 -16.55 21.04 10.98
C GLY A 44 -15.49 20.36 11.85
N THR A 45 -15.24 19.06 11.67
CA THR A 45 -14.11 18.37 12.33
C THR A 45 -12.79 18.93 11.80
N ARG A 46 -11.95 19.47 12.70
CA ARG A 46 -10.63 20.02 12.36
C ARG A 46 -9.64 18.86 12.24
N VAL A 47 -9.17 18.63 11.03
CA VAL A 47 -8.20 17.57 10.73
C VAL A 47 -6.88 18.19 10.32
N THR A 48 -5.77 17.74 10.92
CA THR A 48 -4.41 18.10 10.49
C THR A 48 -3.65 16.84 10.07
N VAL A 49 -3.02 16.87 8.90
CA VAL A 49 -2.15 15.79 8.39
C VAL A 49 -0.69 16.22 8.53
N LEU A 50 0.12 15.38 9.17
CA LEU A 50 1.58 15.56 9.26
C LEU A 50 2.26 14.62 8.25
N GLU A 51 3.07 15.17 7.36
CA GLU A 51 3.86 14.43 6.36
C GLU A 51 5.33 14.87 6.46
N LYS A 52 6.25 13.90 6.57
CA LYS A 52 7.68 14.16 6.72
C LYS A 52 8.30 14.71 5.44
N GLU A 53 7.75 14.34 4.30
CA GLU A 53 8.22 14.71 2.98
C GLU A 53 7.71 16.11 2.58
N PRO A 54 8.37 16.80 1.62
CA PRO A 54 7.95 18.13 1.14
C PRO A 54 6.66 18.11 0.29
N GLY A 55 6.04 16.95 0.10
CA GLY A 55 4.81 16.79 -0.66
C GLY A 55 4.21 15.39 -0.48
N PRO A 56 2.99 15.15 -0.98
CA PRO A 56 2.32 13.88 -0.78
C PRO A 56 2.92 12.79 -1.68
N ALA A 57 2.64 11.53 -1.32
CA ALA A 57 2.91 10.36 -2.17
C ALA A 57 4.38 10.13 -2.58
N ARG A 58 5.38 10.61 -1.83
CA ARG A 58 6.80 10.41 -2.16
C ARG A 58 7.34 8.98 -1.93
N HIS A 59 6.57 8.13 -1.25
CA HIS A 59 6.90 6.74 -0.95
C HIS A 59 6.01 5.74 -1.71
N GLN A 60 5.38 4.79 -1.02
CA GLN A 60 4.62 3.68 -1.61
C GLN A 60 3.54 4.12 -2.60
N THR A 61 2.87 5.26 -2.35
CA THR A 61 1.83 5.80 -3.23
C THR A 61 2.36 6.33 -4.57
N GLY A 62 3.57 6.88 -4.62
CA GLY A 62 4.20 7.33 -5.86
C GLY A 62 5.10 6.28 -6.51
N ARG A 63 5.34 5.15 -5.83
CA ARG A 63 6.23 4.06 -6.26
C ARG A 63 5.47 2.73 -6.33
N ASN A 64 4.47 2.69 -7.20
CA ASN A 64 3.68 1.49 -7.49
C ASN A 64 3.33 1.44 -8.98
N SER A 65 2.68 0.36 -9.40
CA SER A 65 2.38 0.05 -10.79
C SER A 65 1.22 0.85 -11.40
N GLY A 66 0.55 1.73 -10.65
CA GLY A 66 -0.62 2.47 -11.14
C GLY A 66 -1.89 1.62 -11.31
N VAL A 67 -1.84 0.31 -11.01
CA VAL A 67 -2.94 -0.62 -11.30
C VAL A 67 -4.12 -0.40 -10.34
N ILE A 68 -5.32 -0.28 -10.91
CA ILE A 68 -6.62 -0.40 -10.24
C ILE A 68 -6.99 -1.89 -10.23
N HIS A 69 -6.72 -2.57 -9.11
CA HIS A 69 -6.86 -4.02 -9.00
C HIS A 69 -8.33 -4.47 -8.87
N SER A 70 -8.76 -5.41 -9.70
CA SER A 70 -10.12 -5.96 -9.69
C SER A 70 -10.51 -6.73 -8.42
N GLY A 71 -9.54 -7.33 -7.73
CA GLY A 71 -9.77 -8.20 -6.57
C GLY A 71 -9.60 -9.70 -6.82
N VAL A 72 -9.32 -10.11 -8.06
CA VAL A 72 -9.35 -11.53 -8.49
C VAL A 72 -8.42 -12.47 -7.69
N TYR A 73 -7.32 -11.95 -7.13
CA TYR A 73 -6.37 -12.76 -6.37
C TYR A 73 -6.75 -12.95 -4.90
N TYR A 74 -7.61 -12.12 -4.34
CA TYR A 74 -7.78 -12.05 -2.89
C TYR A 74 -8.78 -13.07 -2.37
N ARG A 75 -8.49 -13.64 -1.20
CA ARG A 75 -9.35 -14.63 -0.56
C ARG A 75 -10.77 -14.06 -0.37
N PRO A 76 -11.82 -14.76 -0.82
CA PRO A 76 -13.20 -14.34 -0.61
C PRO A 76 -13.49 -14.02 0.85
N GLY A 77 -14.34 -13.01 1.08
CA GLY A 77 -14.70 -12.53 2.41
C GLY A 77 -13.63 -11.67 3.13
N SER A 78 -12.38 -11.65 2.65
CA SER A 78 -11.34 -10.75 3.20
C SER A 78 -11.66 -9.27 2.98
N LEU A 79 -11.08 -8.39 3.81
CA LEU A 79 -11.19 -6.95 3.60
C LEU A 79 -10.52 -6.56 2.28
N LYS A 80 -9.39 -7.17 1.92
CA LYS A 80 -8.76 -7.01 0.60
C LYS A 80 -9.71 -7.32 -0.55
N ALA A 81 -10.40 -8.46 -0.55
CA ALA A 81 -11.32 -8.81 -1.63
C ALA A 81 -12.46 -7.78 -1.73
N ARG A 82 -13.14 -7.51 -0.61
CA ARG A 82 -14.26 -6.56 -0.54
C ARG A 82 -13.85 -5.14 -0.96
N TYR A 83 -12.74 -4.64 -0.43
CA TYR A 83 -12.29 -3.28 -0.69
C TYR A 83 -11.59 -3.13 -2.03
N ALA A 84 -11.03 -4.19 -2.61
CA ALA A 84 -10.54 -4.14 -3.99
C ALA A 84 -11.68 -3.99 -4.98
N VAL A 85 -12.72 -4.84 -4.91
CA VAL A 85 -13.87 -4.79 -5.83
C VAL A 85 -14.58 -3.44 -5.73
N ARG A 86 -14.92 -3.02 -4.51
CA ARG A 86 -15.56 -1.72 -4.26
C ARG A 86 -14.64 -0.55 -4.60
N GLY A 87 -13.39 -0.62 -4.18
CA GLY A 87 -12.38 0.41 -4.39
C GLY A 87 -12.04 0.62 -5.85
N ALA A 88 -12.04 -0.42 -6.67
CA ALA A 88 -11.80 -0.31 -8.11
C ALA A 88 -12.86 0.58 -8.79
N ALA A 89 -14.14 0.29 -8.54
CA ALA A 89 -15.24 1.08 -9.09
C ALA A 89 -15.23 2.53 -8.56
N GLU A 90 -14.95 2.72 -7.28
CA GLU A 90 -14.88 4.06 -6.69
C GLU A 90 -13.67 4.86 -7.17
N MET A 91 -12.52 4.21 -7.38
CA MET A 91 -11.32 4.87 -7.87
C MET A 91 -11.51 5.38 -9.29
N VAL A 92 -12.12 4.59 -10.17
CA VAL A 92 -12.48 5.03 -11.53
C VAL A 92 -13.40 6.24 -11.47
N LYS A 93 -14.45 6.19 -10.63
CA LYS A 93 -15.37 7.34 -10.45
C LYS A 93 -14.66 8.58 -9.92
N PHE A 94 -13.79 8.43 -8.93
CA PHE A 94 -13.01 9.53 -8.37
C PHE A 94 -12.09 10.15 -9.43
N CYS A 95 -11.42 9.31 -10.23
CA CYS A 95 -10.57 9.82 -11.30
C CYS A 95 -11.38 10.56 -12.36
N ALA A 96 -12.54 10.04 -12.76
CA ALA A 96 -13.44 10.70 -13.70
C ALA A 96 -13.99 12.04 -13.15
N GLU A 97 -14.43 12.07 -11.88
CA GLU A 97 -14.97 13.27 -11.22
C GLU A 97 -13.95 14.42 -11.19
N TYR A 98 -12.68 14.11 -10.94
CA TYR A 98 -11.62 15.11 -10.78
C TYR A 98 -10.70 15.26 -11.99
N GLY A 99 -11.04 14.64 -13.14
CA GLY A 99 -10.23 14.74 -14.36
C GLY A 99 -8.81 14.19 -14.21
N ILE A 100 -8.65 13.10 -13.45
CA ILE A 100 -7.37 12.40 -13.29
C ILE A 100 -7.25 11.32 -14.36
N ASP A 101 -6.09 11.23 -15.00
CA ASP A 101 -5.82 10.23 -16.02
C ASP A 101 -6.02 8.81 -15.48
N HIS A 102 -6.91 8.08 -16.15
CA HIS A 102 -7.24 6.71 -15.82
C HIS A 102 -7.80 5.97 -17.04
N ALA A 103 -7.71 4.64 -17.03
CA ALA A 103 -8.29 3.78 -18.05
C ALA A 103 -8.69 2.43 -17.46
N VAL A 104 -9.81 1.86 -17.92
CA VAL A 104 -10.19 0.47 -17.63
C VAL A 104 -9.70 -0.40 -18.77
N THR A 105 -8.46 -0.86 -18.68
CA THR A 105 -7.74 -1.56 -19.74
C THR A 105 -8.01 -3.05 -19.78
N GLY A 106 -8.57 -3.61 -18.71
CA GLY A 106 -8.54 -5.05 -18.47
C GLY A 106 -7.13 -5.55 -18.13
N LYS A 107 -7.04 -6.86 -17.89
CA LYS A 107 -5.78 -7.57 -17.58
C LYS A 107 -5.86 -9.01 -18.02
N LEU A 108 -4.77 -9.51 -18.61
CA LEU A 108 -4.56 -10.94 -18.83
C LEU A 108 -3.78 -11.56 -17.68
N ILE A 109 -4.26 -12.69 -17.19
CA ILE A 109 -3.51 -13.58 -16.32
C ILE A 109 -3.22 -14.85 -17.11
N VAL A 110 -1.95 -15.11 -17.40
CA VAL A 110 -1.51 -16.07 -18.41
C VAL A 110 -0.81 -17.26 -17.76
N ALA A 111 -1.25 -18.47 -18.10
CA ALA A 111 -0.55 -19.70 -17.79
C ALA A 111 0.43 -20.02 -18.92
N THR A 112 1.71 -20.10 -18.59
CA THR A 112 2.83 -20.43 -19.48
C THR A 112 3.21 -21.91 -19.43
N ASP A 113 2.80 -22.62 -18.38
CA ASP A 113 3.05 -24.05 -18.23
C ASP A 113 1.79 -24.83 -17.81
N ARG A 114 1.81 -26.15 -18.00
CA ARG A 114 0.66 -27.02 -17.70
C ARG A 114 0.34 -27.09 -16.20
N ALA A 115 1.34 -26.91 -15.33
CA ALA A 115 1.14 -26.94 -13.89
C ALA A 115 0.42 -25.68 -13.36
N GLU A 116 0.43 -24.59 -14.13
CA GLU A 116 -0.30 -23.36 -13.85
C GLU A 116 -1.81 -23.44 -14.16
N LEU A 117 -2.25 -24.37 -15.03
CA LEU A 117 -3.65 -24.45 -15.47
C LEU A 117 -4.66 -24.67 -14.33
N PRO A 118 -4.45 -25.59 -13.36
CA PRO A 118 -5.37 -25.75 -12.24
C PRO A 118 -5.48 -24.48 -11.38
N ARG A 119 -4.38 -23.75 -11.22
CA ARG A 119 -4.34 -22.48 -10.47
C ARG A 119 -5.04 -21.36 -11.23
N LEU A 120 -4.91 -21.32 -12.55
CA LEU A 120 -5.66 -20.40 -13.41
C LEU A 120 -7.17 -20.64 -13.27
N HIS A 121 -7.61 -21.91 -13.31
CA HIS A 121 -9.01 -22.27 -13.11
C HIS A 121 -9.51 -21.90 -11.70
N ALA A 122 -8.69 -22.08 -10.66
CA ALA A 122 -9.04 -21.64 -9.31
C ALA A 122 -9.25 -20.11 -9.23
N LEU A 123 -8.51 -19.31 -10.02
CA LEU A 123 -8.75 -17.87 -10.12
C LEU A 123 -10.07 -17.53 -10.82
N VAL A 124 -10.55 -18.36 -11.75
CA VAL A 124 -11.88 -18.20 -12.34
C VAL A 124 -12.96 -18.33 -11.26
N GLN A 125 -12.89 -19.38 -10.45
CA GLN A 125 -13.85 -19.62 -9.37
C GLN A 125 -13.79 -18.51 -8.31
N ARG A 126 -12.59 -18.10 -7.91
CA ARG A 126 -12.39 -16.97 -6.99
C ARG A 126 -12.95 -15.65 -7.55
N GLY A 127 -12.79 -15.42 -8.85
CA GLY A 127 -13.40 -14.30 -9.56
C GLY A 127 -14.92 -14.30 -9.38
N ARG A 128 -15.57 -15.44 -9.63
CA ARG A 128 -17.03 -15.61 -9.44
C ARG A 128 -17.46 -15.37 -7.99
N GLU A 129 -16.76 -15.95 -7.02
CA GLU A 129 -17.04 -15.76 -5.58
C GLU A 129 -16.91 -14.30 -5.13
N ASN A 130 -15.98 -13.55 -5.74
CA ASN A 130 -15.80 -12.13 -5.47
C ASN A 130 -16.70 -11.21 -6.34
N GLY A 131 -17.56 -11.77 -7.19
CA GLY A 131 -18.44 -11.01 -8.09
C GLY A 131 -17.71 -10.30 -9.25
N ILE A 132 -16.57 -10.85 -9.67
CA ILE A 132 -15.72 -10.31 -10.74
C ILE A 132 -15.95 -11.10 -12.03
N PRO A 133 -16.42 -10.46 -13.12
CA PRO A 133 -16.55 -11.13 -14.40
C PRO A 133 -15.16 -11.44 -14.98
N VAL A 134 -14.95 -12.70 -15.32
CA VAL A 134 -13.71 -13.21 -15.89
C VAL A 134 -14.03 -14.00 -17.16
N ARG A 135 -13.23 -13.83 -18.20
CA ARG A 135 -13.35 -14.57 -19.46
C ARG A 135 -12.14 -15.47 -19.63
N GLU A 136 -12.36 -16.77 -19.76
CA GLU A 136 -11.29 -17.71 -20.11
C GLU A 136 -10.93 -17.56 -21.60
N LEU A 137 -9.63 -17.64 -21.89
CA LEU A 137 -9.05 -17.47 -23.22
C LEU A 137 -8.13 -18.65 -23.56
N SER A 138 -8.21 -19.12 -24.80
CA SER A 138 -7.26 -20.06 -25.39
C SER A 138 -5.94 -19.38 -25.76
N GLY A 139 -4.89 -20.16 -26.04
CA GLY A 139 -3.61 -19.64 -26.54
C GLY A 139 -3.73 -18.77 -27.80
N ALA A 140 -4.63 -19.12 -28.73
CA ALA A 140 -4.89 -18.31 -29.92
C ALA A 140 -5.54 -16.96 -29.57
N GLN A 141 -6.52 -16.98 -28.65
CA GLN A 141 -7.20 -15.77 -28.18
C GLN A 141 -6.27 -14.85 -27.39
N ILE A 142 -5.22 -15.36 -26.74
CA ILE A 142 -4.20 -14.50 -26.10
C ILE A 142 -3.56 -13.58 -27.14
N GLN A 143 -3.22 -14.10 -28.32
CA GLN A 143 -2.52 -13.34 -29.37
C GLN A 143 -3.40 -12.23 -29.99
N GLU A 144 -4.73 -12.39 -29.94
CA GLU A 144 -5.67 -11.33 -30.35
C GLU A 144 -5.58 -10.10 -29.44
N TYR A 145 -5.37 -10.31 -28.13
CA TYR A 145 -5.21 -9.23 -27.15
C TYR A 145 -3.76 -8.72 -27.11
N GLU A 146 -2.80 -9.65 -27.02
CA GLU A 146 -1.38 -9.40 -26.80
C GLU A 146 -0.53 -10.23 -27.78
N PRO A 147 -0.25 -9.72 -29.01
CA PRO A 147 0.37 -10.50 -30.08
C PRO A 147 1.75 -11.08 -29.76
N GLU A 148 2.52 -10.40 -28.92
CA GLU A 148 3.88 -10.81 -28.54
C GLU A 148 3.92 -11.71 -27.30
N VAL A 149 2.78 -11.84 -26.59
CA VAL A 149 2.69 -12.68 -25.40
C VAL A 149 2.47 -14.14 -25.79
N ARG A 150 3.06 -15.06 -25.01
CA ARG A 150 2.86 -16.50 -25.17
C ARG A 150 2.31 -17.12 -23.89
N GLY A 151 1.40 -18.07 -24.08
CA GLY A 151 0.78 -18.85 -23.00
C GLY A 151 -0.09 -19.97 -23.55
N LEU A 152 -0.39 -20.94 -22.69
CA LEU A 152 -1.27 -22.08 -22.98
C LEU A 152 -2.75 -21.69 -22.85
N ALA A 153 -3.08 -20.90 -21.84
CA ALA A 153 -4.40 -20.38 -21.55
C ALA A 153 -4.29 -19.10 -20.72
N ALA A 154 -5.33 -18.27 -20.72
CA ALA A 154 -5.39 -17.08 -19.89
C ALA A 154 -6.80 -16.82 -19.35
N ILE A 155 -6.89 -15.93 -18.37
CA ILE A 155 -8.14 -15.26 -18.02
C ILE A 155 -8.01 -13.77 -18.28
N HIS A 156 -9.03 -13.18 -18.90
CA HIS A 156 -9.19 -11.76 -19.05
C HIS A 156 -10.10 -11.20 -17.96
N VAL A 157 -9.59 -10.22 -17.20
CA VAL A 157 -10.29 -9.55 -16.11
C VAL A 157 -10.57 -8.10 -16.51
N GLY A 158 -11.71 -7.89 -17.18
CA GLY A 158 -12.05 -6.61 -17.81
C GLY A 158 -12.31 -5.44 -16.87
N THR A 159 -12.45 -5.68 -15.56
CA THR A 159 -12.64 -4.63 -14.54
C THR A 159 -11.33 -4.05 -14.01
N THR A 160 -10.18 -4.57 -14.43
CA THR A 160 -8.87 -4.02 -14.05
C THR A 160 -8.61 -2.72 -14.82
N GLY A 161 -8.03 -1.74 -14.16
CA GLY A 161 -7.63 -0.49 -14.80
C GLY A 161 -6.27 0.02 -14.33
N ILE A 162 -5.97 1.26 -14.71
CA ILE A 162 -4.76 2.01 -14.35
C ILE A 162 -5.11 3.47 -14.07
N CYS A 163 -4.36 4.14 -13.21
CA CYS A 163 -4.43 5.58 -12.98
C CYS A 163 -3.13 6.16 -12.38
N ASP A 164 -3.00 7.49 -12.37
CA ASP A 164 -1.96 8.20 -11.61
C ASP A 164 -2.35 8.33 -10.12
N TYR A 165 -1.91 7.37 -9.28
CA TYR A 165 -2.14 7.45 -7.84
C TYR A 165 -1.43 8.62 -7.14
N GLY A 166 -0.37 9.18 -7.74
CA GLY A 166 0.23 10.42 -7.28
C GLY A 166 -0.72 11.60 -7.46
N ALA A 167 -1.40 11.69 -8.61
CA ALA A 167 -2.46 12.68 -8.86
C ALA A 167 -3.65 12.46 -7.92
N VAL A 168 -4.08 11.21 -7.70
CA VAL A 168 -5.15 10.89 -6.74
C VAL A 168 -4.79 11.37 -5.35
N ALA A 169 -3.56 11.12 -4.87
CA ALA A 169 -3.13 11.60 -3.55
C ALA A 169 -3.10 13.14 -3.48
N ARG A 170 -2.56 13.82 -4.49
CA ARG A 170 -2.59 15.30 -4.55
C ARG A 170 -4.02 15.83 -4.55
N GLN A 171 -4.94 15.17 -5.23
CA GLN A 171 -6.33 15.57 -5.27
C GLN A 171 -7.05 15.32 -3.95
N LEU A 172 -6.83 14.18 -3.30
CA LEU A 172 -7.35 13.91 -1.96
C LEU A 172 -6.86 14.94 -0.94
N ALA A 173 -5.58 15.34 -1.01
CA ALA A 173 -5.04 16.42 -0.20
C ALA A 173 -5.85 17.72 -0.37
N ARG A 174 -6.04 18.17 -1.62
CA ARG A 174 -6.80 19.40 -1.94
C ARG A 174 -8.27 19.31 -1.54
N ALA A 175 -8.93 18.20 -1.86
CA ALA A 175 -10.37 18.02 -1.67
C ALA A 175 -10.75 17.67 -0.21
N SER A 176 -9.78 17.34 0.64
CA SER A 176 -10.05 16.97 2.05
C SER A 176 -10.51 18.14 2.89
N GLY A 177 -10.09 19.38 2.59
CA GLY A 177 -10.31 20.51 3.50
C GLY A 177 -9.53 20.42 4.82
N ALA A 178 -8.64 19.44 4.98
CA ALA A 178 -7.76 19.31 6.13
C ALA A 178 -6.55 20.24 6.00
N GLU A 179 -5.96 20.64 7.13
CA GLU A 179 -4.66 21.31 7.15
C GLU A 179 -3.57 20.26 6.90
N ILE A 180 -2.69 20.48 5.91
CA ILE A 180 -1.60 19.54 5.61
C ILE A 180 -0.26 20.23 5.85
N ARG A 181 0.53 19.67 6.77
CA ARG A 181 1.88 20.15 7.09
C ARG A 181 2.91 19.20 6.51
N TYR A 182 3.54 19.62 5.42
CA TYR A 182 4.70 18.95 4.81
C TYR A 182 5.99 19.30 5.56
N GLY A 183 7.01 18.45 5.47
CA GLY A 183 8.26 18.60 6.23
C GLY A 183 8.09 18.39 7.74
N ALA A 184 6.96 17.85 8.19
CA ALA A 184 6.59 17.70 9.60
C ALA A 184 6.76 16.24 10.06
N GLU A 185 8.02 15.80 10.21
CA GLU A 185 8.30 14.45 10.71
C GLU A 185 7.94 14.33 12.19
N VAL A 186 7.12 13.34 12.54
CA VAL A 186 6.79 13.03 13.94
C VAL A 186 7.99 12.42 14.65
N HIS A 187 8.38 13.01 15.78
CA HIS A 187 9.52 12.56 16.59
C HIS A 187 9.08 11.91 17.91
N ARG A 188 8.02 12.44 18.54
CA ARG A 188 7.50 11.92 19.82
C ARG A 188 5.99 12.05 19.86
N VAL A 189 5.34 11.07 20.48
CA VAL A 189 3.92 11.14 20.83
C VAL A 189 3.79 10.94 22.33
N ASP A 190 3.10 11.85 23.01
CA ASP A 190 2.71 11.72 24.41
C ASP A 190 1.18 11.58 24.46
N ARG A 191 0.70 10.49 25.05
CA ARG A 191 -0.74 10.22 25.23
C ARG A 191 -1.10 10.33 26.71
N ARG A 192 -2.20 11.01 27.01
CA ARG A 192 -2.70 11.21 28.37
C ARG A 192 -4.17 10.76 28.43
N PRO A 193 -4.54 9.80 29.31
CA PRO A 193 -5.94 9.40 29.49
C PRO A 193 -6.84 10.61 29.78
N GLY A 194 -7.95 10.73 29.06
CA GLY A 194 -8.92 11.81 29.21
C GLY A 194 -8.48 13.18 28.63
N LEU A 195 -7.27 13.29 28.08
CA LEU A 195 -6.72 14.54 27.54
C LEU A 195 -6.26 14.42 26.07
N GLY A 196 -6.34 13.25 25.45
CA GLY A 196 -5.94 13.04 24.06
C GLY A 196 -4.43 12.83 23.86
N VAL A 197 -3.90 13.36 22.75
CA VAL A 197 -2.51 13.19 22.31
C VAL A 197 -1.80 14.53 22.14
N ALA A 198 -0.50 14.55 22.40
CA ALA A 198 0.41 15.62 22.02
C ALA A 198 1.52 15.05 21.15
N VAL A 199 1.68 15.57 19.95
CA VAL A 199 2.68 15.13 18.98
C VAL A 199 3.73 16.21 18.79
N ARG A 200 5.00 15.84 18.97
CA ARG A 200 6.14 16.71 18.71
C ARG A 200 6.79 16.35 17.39
N THR A 201 6.94 17.32 16.51
CA THR A 201 7.67 17.17 15.24
C THR A 201 9.18 17.26 15.47
N ARG A 202 9.97 16.88 14.45
CA ARG A 202 11.43 17.02 14.49
C ARG A 202 11.90 18.48 14.55
N THR A 203 11.13 19.39 13.99
CA THR A 203 11.36 20.84 14.01
C THR A 203 11.03 21.48 15.37
N GLY A 204 10.38 20.73 16.27
CA GLY A 204 10.08 21.17 17.64
C GLY A 204 8.63 21.60 17.85
N ASP A 205 7.82 21.69 16.80
CA ASP A 205 6.40 22.03 16.90
C ASP A 205 5.65 20.98 17.72
N VAL A 206 4.67 21.42 18.51
CA VAL A 206 3.82 20.55 19.32
C VAL A 206 2.37 20.77 18.93
N LEU A 207 1.72 19.72 18.43
CA LEU A 207 0.29 19.72 18.13
C LEU A 207 -0.45 18.82 19.11
N ARG A 208 -1.59 19.31 19.61
CA ARG A 208 -2.50 18.57 20.49
C ARG A 208 -3.77 18.23 19.73
N ALA A 209 -4.19 16.98 19.86
CA ALA A 209 -5.41 16.48 19.25
C ALA A 209 -6.18 15.55 20.18
N ARG A 210 -7.48 15.39 19.92
CA ARG A 210 -8.34 14.46 20.65
C ARG A 210 -8.09 13.02 20.22
N ALA A 211 -7.83 12.81 18.93
CA ALA A 211 -7.52 11.51 18.35
C ALA A 211 -6.33 11.58 17.38
N LEU A 212 -5.62 10.45 17.25
CA LEU A 212 -4.51 10.25 16.33
C LEU A 212 -4.84 9.14 15.34
N VAL A 213 -4.54 9.35 14.07
CA VAL A 213 -4.58 8.29 13.06
C VAL A 213 -3.16 8.04 12.55
N ASN A 214 -2.66 6.83 12.76
CA ASN A 214 -1.37 6.39 12.23
C ASN A 214 -1.56 5.73 10.85
N CYS A 215 -1.15 6.45 9.81
CA CYS A 215 -1.05 5.98 8.43
C CYS A 215 0.42 6.01 7.95
N GLY A 216 1.38 5.76 8.86
CA GLY A 216 2.82 5.92 8.63
C GLY A 216 3.45 4.92 7.64
N GLY A 217 2.67 4.10 6.94
CA GLY A 217 3.14 3.18 5.89
C GLY A 217 4.33 2.34 6.34
N LEU A 218 5.49 2.57 5.73
CA LEU A 218 6.76 1.92 6.07
C LEU A 218 7.19 2.10 7.53
N HIS A 219 6.66 3.07 8.26
CA HIS A 219 6.97 3.36 9.67
C HIS A 219 5.78 3.13 10.61
N CYS A 220 4.68 2.53 10.15
CA CYS A 220 3.45 2.44 10.94
C CYS A 220 3.64 1.69 12.28
N ASP A 221 4.48 0.66 12.33
CA ASP A 221 4.76 -0.07 13.57
C ASP A 221 5.63 0.73 14.54
N GLU A 222 6.49 1.64 14.06
CA GLU A 222 7.25 2.57 14.90
C GLU A 222 6.35 3.65 15.47
N ILE A 223 5.48 4.25 14.67
CA ILE A 223 4.51 5.23 15.14
C ILE A 223 3.57 4.63 16.19
N ALA A 224 3.11 3.39 16.00
CA ALA A 224 2.29 2.70 17.02
C ALA A 224 3.06 2.50 18.34
N ARG A 225 4.35 2.19 18.29
CA ARG A 225 5.17 2.12 19.51
C ARG A 225 5.40 3.49 20.15
N LEU A 226 5.49 4.55 19.35
CA LEU A 226 5.59 5.92 19.88
C LEU A 226 4.32 6.35 20.63
N THR A 227 3.14 5.81 20.29
CA THR A 227 1.91 6.06 21.06
C THR A 227 1.82 5.23 22.35
N GLY A 228 2.81 4.34 22.58
CA GLY A 228 2.83 3.41 23.71
C GLY A 228 2.00 2.14 23.47
N ASP A 229 1.58 1.86 22.24
CA ASP A 229 0.81 0.67 21.88
C ASP A 229 1.73 -0.43 21.33
N ASP A 230 1.38 -1.71 21.59
CA ASP A 230 2.06 -2.85 20.98
C ASP A 230 1.38 -3.26 19.67
N PRO A 231 2.02 -3.07 18.50
CA PRO A 231 1.41 -3.48 17.24
C PRO A 231 1.27 -5.00 17.11
N GLY A 232 2.01 -5.82 17.88
CA GLY A 232 2.04 -7.28 17.77
C GLY A 232 2.62 -7.79 16.44
N MET A 233 3.28 -6.90 15.70
CA MET A 233 3.89 -7.16 14.41
C MET A 233 5.08 -6.23 14.20
N ARG A 234 5.90 -6.53 13.19
CA ARG A 234 6.92 -5.62 12.68
C ARG A 234 6.78 -5.47 11.17
N ILE A 235 7.04 -4.27 10.66
CA ILE A 235 7.20 -4.08 9.22
C ILE A 235 8.59 -4.58 8.80
N VAL A 236 8.60 -5.54 7.88
CA VAL A 236 9.80 -5.99 7.17
C VAL A 236 9.74 -5.40 5.76
N PRO A 237 10.73 -4.57 5.36
CA PRO A 237 10.69 -3.91 4.07
C PRO A 237 11.16 -4.85 2.96
N PHE A 238 10.36 -4.96 1.90
CA PHE A 238 10.73 -5.69 0.68
C PHE A 238 10.84 -4.70 -0.48
N ARG A 239 12.04 -4.53 -1.04
CA ARG A 239 12.25 -3.73 -2.24
C ARG A 239 11.76 -4.53 -3.45
N GLY A 240 10.92 -3.89 -4.25
CA GLY A 240 10.53 -4.35 -5.57
C GLY A 240 11.21 -3.52 -6.64
N GLU A 241 12.08 -4.15 -7.40
CA GLU A 241 12.84 -3.54 -8.49
C GLU A 241 12.11 -3.78 -9.80
N TYR A 242 12.09 -2.74 -10.64
CA TYR A 242 11.41 -2.73 -11.92
C TYR A 242 12.42 -2.38 -13.00
N TYR A 243 12.12 -2.86 -14.21
CA TYR A 243 12.67 -2.31 -15.43
C TYR A 243 11.55 -1.61 -16.20
N GLU A 244 11.89 -0.59 -16.97
CA GLU A 244 11.06 -0.04 -18.02
C GLU A 244 11.44 -0.71 -19.35
N LEU A 245 10.43 -1.07 -20.13
CA LEU A 245 10.61 -1.72 -21.42
C LEU A 245 10.90 -0.67 -22.50
N ALA A 246 12.10 -0.72 -23.10
CA ALA A 246 12.51 0.23 -24.16
C ALA A 246 11.64 0.14 -25.43
N ARG A 247 11.07 -1.05 -25.69
CA ARG A 247 10.09 -1.32 -26.74
C ARG A 247 8.70 -1.52 -26.15
N PRO A 248 8.04 -0.45 -25.66
CA PRO A 248 6.76 -0.58 -24.96
C PRO A 248 5.68 -1.19 -25.86
N GLU A 249 5.73 -1.02 -27.18
CA GLU A 249 4.78 -1.56 -28.16
C GLU A 249 4.61 -3.09 -28.12
N LEU A 250 5.56 -3.82 -27.52
CA LEU A 250 5.49 -5.27 -27.32
C LEU A 250 4.37 -5.70 -26.35
N VAL A 251 3.85 -4.81 -25.51
CA VAL A 251 2.84 -5.15 -24.49
C VAL A 251 1.71 -4.14 -24.53
N ARG A 252 0.53 -4.47 -25.02
CA ARG A 252 -0.59 -3.52 -25.22
C ARG A 252 -1.31 -3.13 -23.93
N GLY A 253 -1.29 -3.96 -22.89
CA GLY A 253 -2.00 -3.72 -21.64
C GLY A 253 -1.31 -4.29 -20.40
N LEU A 254 -2.08 -4.99 -19.56
CA LEU A 254 -1.61 -5.59 -18.31
C LEU A 254 -1.51 -7.10 -18.47
N VAL A 255 -0.33 -7.68 -18.29
CA VAL A 255 -0.07 -9.12 -18.49
C VAL A 255 0.65 -9.70 -17.29
N TYR A 256 -0.03 -10.57 -16.56
CA TYR A 256 0.41 -11.13 -15.30
C TYR A 256 0.55 -12.66 -15.44
N PRO A 257 1.55 -13.29 -14.82
CA PRO A 257 1.60 -14.75 -14.72
C PRO A 257 0.55 -15.25 -13.72
N VAL A 258 0.27 -16.55 -13.78
CA VAL A 258 -0.46 -17.24 -12.71
C VAL A 258 0.36 -17.18 -11.41
N PRO A 259 -0.24 -16.83 -10.25
CA PRO A 259 0.46 -16.78 -8.98
C PRO A 259 0.99 -18.16 -8.57
N ASP A 260 2.18 -18.19 -8.00
CA ASP A 260 2.73 -19.39 -7.37
C ASP A 260 2.55 -19.32 -5.84
N PRO A 261 1.81 -20.25 -5.22
CA PRO A 261 1.61 -20.29 -3.77
C PRO A 261 2.89 -20.45 -2.95
N ALA A 262 3.99 -20.94 -3.57
CA ALA A 262 5.29 -21.02 -2.90
C ALA A 262 5.91 -19.62 -2.66
N PHE A 263 5.40 -18.59 -3.32
CA PHE A 263 5.95 -17.24 -3.29
C PHE A 263 4.99 -16.26 -2.60
N PRO A 264 5.48 -15.48 -1.61
CA PRO A 264 4.66 -14.49 -0.92
C PRO A 264 4.35 -13.26 -1.79
N PHE A 265 5.08 -13.09 -2.90
CA PHE A 265 4.91 -12.02 -3.86
C PHE A 265 4.63 -12.60 -5.24
N LEU A 266 3.91 -11.82 -6.04
CA LEU A 266 3.57 -12.21 -7.40
C LEU A 266 4.83 -12.14 -8.29
N GLY A 267 4.93 -12.99 -9.33
CA GLY A 267 6.12 -13.10 -10.20
C GLY A 267 6.42 -11.85 -11.03
N VAL A 268 7.18 -11.94 -12.12
CA VAL A 268 7.44 -10.78 -12.99
C VAL A 268 6.22 -10.49 -13.86
N HIS A 269 5.66 -9.28 -13.80
CA HIS A 269 4.51 -8.88 -14.63
C HIS A 269 4.91 -7.78 -15.61
N LEU A 270 4.09 -7.61 -16.64
CA LEU A 270 4.19 -6.55 -17.62
C LEU A 270 3.02 -5.61 -17.40
N THR A 271 3.31 -4.35 -17.07
CA THR A 271 2.30 -3.36 -16.70
C THR A 271 2.46 -2.14 -17.58
N ARG A 272 1.61 -1.98 -18.59
CA ARG A 272 1.49 -0.69 -19.28
C ARG A 272 0.85 0.35 -18.35
N GLY A 273 1.59 1.41 -18.06
CA GLY A 273 1.17 2.55 -17.26
C GLY A 273 0.28 3.53 -18.04
N ILE A 274 -0.27 4.49 -17.32
CA ILE A 274 -1.13 5.54 -17.90
C ILE A 274 -0.35 6.51 -18.79
N ASP A 275 0.95 6.62 -18.56
CA ASP A 275 1.94 7.35 -19.35
C ASP A 275 2.36 6.61 -20.64
N GLY A 276 1.86 5.39 -20.85
CA GLY A 276 2.21 4.54 -21.99
C GLY A 276 3.50 3.74 -21.82
N GLY A 277 4.31 3.99 -20.78
CA GLY A 277 5.47 3.18 -20.45
C GLY A 277 5.07 1.78 -20.01
N VAL A 278 5.97 0.80 -20.12
CA VAL A 278 5.72 -0.59 -19.66
C VAL A 278 6.71 -0.96 -18.58
N HIS A 279 6.20 -1.12 -17.36
CA HIS A 279 6.98 -1.63 -16.23
C HIS A 279 7.03 -3.16 -16.24
N VAL A 280 8.23 -3.71 -16.13
CA VAL A 280 8.53 -5.12 -16.03
C VAL A 280 9.02 -5.43 -14.62
N GLY A 281 8.25 -6.20 -13.86
CA GLY A 281 8.55 -6.48 -12.45
C GLY A 281 7.30 -6.60 -11.58
N PRO A 282 7.44 -6.47 -10.25
CA PRO A 282 8.70 -6.38 -9.52
C PRO A 282 9.33 -7.74 -9.23
N ASN A 283 10.64 -7.77 -9.01
CA ASN A 283 11.25 -8.81 -8.16
C ASN A 283 10.94 -8.50 -6.67
N ALA A 284 11.29 -9.37 -5.73
CA ALA A 284 11.06 -9.07 -4.31
C ALA A 284 12.23 -9.49 -3.44
N VAL A 285 13.01 -8.50 -3.00
CA VAL A 285 14.19 -8.71 -2.15
C VAL A 285 14.05 -7.96 -0.82
N PRO A 286 14.52 -8.51 0.31
CA PRO A 286 14.58 -7.76 1.55
C PRO A 286 15.39 -6.46 1.38
N ALA A 287 14.86 -5.34 1.84
CA ALA A 287 15.57 -4.07 1.86
C ALA A 287 16.35 -3.91 3.19
N LEU A 288 17.50 -3.24 3.13
CA LEU A 288 18.36 -2.97 4.30
C LEU A 288 18.01 -1.66 5.03
N ALA A 289 16.90 -1.04 4.62
CA ALA A 289 16.27 0.11 5.23
C ALA A 289 14.78 0.11 4.83
N ARG A 290 13.91 0.68 5.66
CA ARG A 290 12.49 0.89 5.38
C ARG A 290 12.29 1.69 4.10
N GLU A 291 13.13 2.71 3.89
CA GLU A 291 13.17 3.51 2.66
C GLU A 291 14.36 3.13 1.76
N GLY A 292 14.70 1.84 1.76
CA GLY A 292 15.82 1.28 1.01
C GLY A 292 15.56 1.14 -0.48
N TYR A 293 15.27 2.25 -1.18
CA TYR A 293 14.95 2.26 -2.62
C TYR A 293 16.12 1.88 -3.55
N GLY A 294 17.33 1.78 -3.02
CA GLY A 294 18.52 1.32 -3.75
C GLY A 294 19.40 0.43 -2.88
N TRP A 295 20.27 -0.35 -3.52
CA TRP A 295 21.19 -1.28 -2.84
C TRP A 295 22.15 -0.59 -1.86
N GLY A 296 22.60 0.63 -2.18
CA GLY A 296 23.49 1.41 -1.30
C GLY A 296 22.82 2.02 -0.07
N VAL A 297 21.49 1.95 0.05
CA VAL A 297 20.76 2.54 1.19
C VAL A 297 20.67 1.53 2.33
N VAL A 298 21.54 1.69 3.31
CA VAL A 298 21.61 0.82 4.50
C VAL A 298 21.43 1.65 5.77
N ARG A 299 20.53 1.20 6.64
CA ARG A 299 20.30 1.79 7.98
C ARG A 299 20.55 0.72 9.04
N PRO A 300 21.75 0.68 9.67
CA PRO A 300 22.11 -0.38 10.60
C PRO A 300 21.12 -0.59 11.75
N ARG A 301 20.54 0.50 12.28
CA ARG A 301 19.53 0.42 13.35
C ARG A 301 18.24 -0.27 12.89
N GLU A 302 17.78 0.03 11.68
CA GLU A 302 16.57 -0.59 11.11
C GLU A 302 16.82 -2.06 10.78
N LEU A 303 17.97 -2.36 10.16
CA LEU A 303 18.38 -3.73 9.87
C LEU A 303 18.50 -4.56 11.15
N GLY A 304 19.17 -4.02 12.18
CA GLY A 304 19.27 -4.67 13.49
C GLY A 304 17.90 -4.93 14.12
N ALA A 305 16.96 -4.00 13.98
CA ALA A 305 15.60 -4.17 14.49
C ALA A 305 14.79 -5.24 13.71
N THR A 306 15.00 -5.35 12.40
CA THR A 306 14.43 -6.43 11.57
C THR A 306 15.02 -7.78 11.94
N LEU A 307 16.35 -7.88 12.13
CA LEU A 307 17.02 -9.12 12.52
C LEU A 307 16.72 -9.54 13.96
N ALA A 308 16.46 -8.61 14.87
CA ALA A 308 16.06 -8.91 16.23
C ALA A 308 14.61 -9.46 16.33
N TRP A 309 13.81 -9.33 15.28
CA TRP A 309 12.43 -9.82 15.27
C TRP A 309 12.36 -11.33 14.93
N PRO A 310 11.77 -12.18 15.79
CA PRO A 310 11.72 -13.62 15.57
C PRO A 310 11.06 -14.01 14.23
N GLY A 311 10.00 -13.29 13.84
CA GLY A 311 9.28 -13.55 12.61
C GLY A 311 10.13 -13.45 11.35
N SER A 312 11.18 -12.60 11.37
CA SER A 312 12.11 -12.46 10.24
C SER A 312 12.88 -13.76 9.97
N TRP A 313 13.29 -14.46 11.04
CA TRP A 313 14.00 -15.74 10.93
C TRP A 313 13.08 -16.88 10.50
N HIS A 314 11.83 -16.86 10.95
CA HIS A 314 10.82 -17.82 10.48
C HIS A 314 10.56 -17.68 8.97
N ILE A 315 10.43 -16.44 8.47
CA ILE A 315 10.32 -16.17 7.03
C ILE A 315 11.56 -16.66 6.30
N ALA A 316 12.76 -16.29 6.78
CA ALA A 316 14.01 -16.66 6.13
C ALA A 316 14.13 -18.19 6.01
N ARG A 317 13.84 -18.93 7.08
CA ARG A 317 13.88 -20.41 7.07
C ARG A 317 12.84 -21.02 6.14
N ARG A 318 11.63 -20.43 6.05
CA ARG A 318 10.55 -20.94 5.21
C ARG A 318 10.77 -20.65 3.71
N HIS A 319 11.38 -19.51 3.38
CA HIS A 319 11.45 -18.99 2.01
C HIS A 319 12.89 -18.82 1.47
N TRP A 320 13.92 -19.41 2.09
CA TRP A 320 15.32 -19.19 1.71
C TRP A 320 15.63 -19.52 0.23
N ARG A 321 15.09 -20.63 -0.29
CA ARG A 321 15.31 -21.05 -1.69
C ARG A 321 14.79 -20.01 -2.67
N TYR A 322 13.64 -19.43 -2.34
CA TYR A 322 13.04 -18.37 -3.13
C TYR A 322 13.83 -17.07 -3.00
N GLY A 323 14.20 -16.68 -1.78
CA GLY A 323 15.03 -15.51 -1.53
C GLY A 323 16.34 -15.53 -2.33
N ALA A 324 17.01 -16.70 -2.39
CA ALA A 324 18.20 -16.87 -3.23
C ALA A 324 17.91 -16.71 -4.73
N GLY A 325 16.77 -17.21 -5.21
CA GLY A 325 16.33 -17.04 -6.60
C GLY A 325 16.01 -15.58 -6.97
N GLU A 326 15.34 -14.85 -6.07
CA GLU A 326 15.05 -13.41 -6.22
C GLU A 326 16.33 -12.57 -6.18
N LEU A 327 17.25 -12.87 -5.26
CA LEU A 327 18.57 -12.22 -5.22
C LEU A 327 19.34 -12.46 -6.51
N ARG A 328 19.34 -13.70 -7.04
CA ARG A 328 19.98 -13.98 -8.32
C ARG A 328 19.34 -13.17 -9.46
N ARG A 329 18.00 -13.08 -9.52
CA ARG A 329 17.29 -12.28 -10.54
C ARG A 329 17.53 -10.78 -10.38
N SER A 330 17.69 -10.30 -9.16
CA SER A 330 18.03 -8.91 -8.86
C SER A 330 19.45 -8.57 -9.33
N LEU A 331 20.41 -9.47 -9.09
CA LEU A 331 21.83 -9.25 -9.40
C LEU A 331 22.22 -9.65 -10.84
N SER A 332 21.36 -10.37 -11.57
CA SER A 332 21.63 -10.83 -12.93
C SER A 332 20.53 -10.43 -13.90
N ARG A 333 20.84 -9.46 -14.77
CA ARG A 333 19.97 -9.01 -15.87
C ARG A 333 19.58 -10.17 -16.79
N SER A 334 20.50 -11.07 -17.10
CA SER A 334 20.23 -12.26 -17.92
C SER A 334 19.23 -13.21 -17.25
N ALA A 335 19.36 -13.46 -15.95
CA ALA A 335 18.42 -14.31 -15.21
C ALA A 335 17.02 -13.68 -15.13
N PHE A 336 16.93 -12.35 -14.99
CA PHE A 336 15.66 -11.63 -15.03
C PHE A 336 15.04 -11.70 -16.43
N THR A 337 15.81 -11.43 -17.49
CA THR A 337 15.37 -11.51 -18.89
C THR A 337 14.84 -12.90 -19.23
N ALA A 338 15.53 -13.96 -18.79
CA ALA A 338 15.06 -15.33 -18.97
C ALA A 338 13.70 -15.59 -18.29
N ALA A 339 13.44 -14.97 -17.14
CA ALA A 339 12.14 -15.08 -16.47
C ALA A 339 11.04 -14.33 -17.23
N VAL A 340 11.33 -13.13 -17.76
CA VAL A 340 10.39 -12.35 -18.59
C VAL A 340 10.04 -13.08 -19.89
N ARG A 341 11.03 -13.73 -20.53
CA ARG A 341 10.85 -14.49 -21.78
C ARG A 341 9.83 -15.62 -21.70
N ARG A 342 9.48 -16.08 -20.50
CA ARG A 342 8.37 -17.03 -20.33
C ARG A 342 7.03 -16.45 -20.78
N LEU A 343 6.81 -15.16 -20.56
CA LEU A 343 5.59 -14.44 -20.98
C LEU A 343 5.79 -13.68 -22.29
N LEU A 344 6.96 -13.05 -22.49
CA LEU A 344 7.27 -12.18 -23.62
C LEU A 344 8.56 -12.63 -24.32
N PRO A 345 8.52 -13.63 -25.22
CA PRO A 345 9.74 -14.20 -25.81
C PRO A 345 10.58 -13.23 -26.62
N ALA A 346 9.96 -12.22 -27.23
CA ALA A 346 10.62 -11.21 -28.06
C ALA A 346 11.53 -10.25 -27.27
N VAL A 347 11.46 -10.26 -25.92
CA VAL A 347 12.26 -9.39 -25.07
C VAL A 347 13.75 -9.76 -25.12
N THR A 348 14.59 -8.74 -25.16
CA THR A 348 16.05 -8.83 -25.09
C THR A 348 16.54 -8.16 -23.81
N GLU A 349 17.82 -8.35 -23.47
CA GLU A 349 18.38 -7.68 -22.29
C GLU A 349 18.38 -6.17 -22.47
N ASP A 350 18.67 -5.68 -23.68
CA ASP A 350 18.73 -4.25 -24.01
C ASP A 350 17.38 -3.54 -23.86
N ASP A 351 16.27 -4.28 -23.95
CA ASP A 351 14.94 -3.74 -23.71
C ASP A 351 14.67 -3.40 -22.25
N LEU A 352 15.48 -3.89 -21.30
CA LEU A 352 15.21 -3.74 -19.88
C LEU A 352 16.02 -2.58 -19.29
N VAL A 353 15.44 -1.38 -19.27
CA VAL A 353 16.07 -0.18 -18.71
C VAL A 353 15.75 -0.08 -17.22
N ALA A 354 16.74 0.19 -16.36
CA ALA A 354 16.49 0.22 -14.91
C ALA A 354 15.46 1.31 -14.53
N ALA A 355 14.44 0.94 -13.76
CA ALA A 355 13.40 1.85 -13.30
C ALA A 355 13.45 2.05 -11.78
N PRO A 356 12.89 3.15 -11.24
CA PRO A 356 12.84 3.38 -9.81
C PRO A 356 12.14 2.25 -9.05
N ALA A 357 12.75 1.78 -7.96
CA ALA A 357 12.18 0.75 -7.12
C ALA A 357 11.09 1.30 -6.17
N GLY A 358 10.20 0.40 -5.76
CA GLY A 358 9.29 0.60 -4.62
C GLY A 358 9.74 -0.23 -3.41
N VAL A 359 9.27 0.11 -2.22
CA VAL A 359 9.47 -0.72 -1.02
C VAL A 359 8.12 -1.01 -0.39
N ARG A 360 7.78 -2.29 -0.25
CA ARG A 360 6.56 -2.75 0.38
C ARG A 360 6.75 -2.83 1.89
N ALA A 361 5.89 -2.14 2.62
CA ALA A 361 5.70 -2.33 4.06
C ALA A 361 4.93 -3.64 4.31
N GLN A 362 5.64 -4.75 4.55
CA GLN A 362 4.99 -6.03 4.87
C GLN A 362 4.95 -6.22 6.38
N ALA A 363 3.75 -6.27 6.98
CA ALA A 363 3.62 -6.64 8.38
C ALA A 363 3.89 -8.13 8.57
N VAL A 364 4.72 -8.44 9.56
CA VAL A 364 5.19 -9.78 9.92
C VAL A 364 4.91 -10.01 11.40
N LEU A 365 4.15 -11.06 11.70
CA LEU A 365 3.89 -11.51 13.07
C LEU A 365 5.13 -12.22 13.65
N ALA A 366 5.14 -12.44 14.98
CA ALA A 366 6.28 -13.06 15.66
C ALA A 366 6.57 -14.50 15.20
N ASP A 367 5.55 -15.22 14.75
CA ASP A 367 5.63 -16.58 14.19
C ASP A 367 6.12 -16.62 12.73
N GLY A 368 6.36 -15.46 12.10
CA GLY A 368 6.74 -15.33 10.70
C GLY A 368 5.56 -15.29 9.72
N THR A 369 4.32 -15.28 10.21
CA THR A 369 3.14 -15.09 9.37
C THR A 369 3.19 -13.70 8.72
N LEU A 370 3.16 -13.69 7.38
CA LEU A 370 2.96 -12.48 6.61
C LEU A 370 1.49 -12.10 6.72
N VAL A 371 1.19 -10.95 7.32
CA VAL A 371 -0.18 -10.47 7.40
C VAL A 371 -0.67 -10.19 5.98
N ASP A 372 -1.60 -11.02 5.50
CA ASP A 372 -2.14 -10.88 4.17
C ASP A 372 -3.18 -9.76 4.14
N ASP A 373 -4.21 -9.80 4.97
CA ASP A 373 -5.32 -8.83 4.92
C ASP A 373 -4.96 -7.45 5.52
N PHE A 374 -5.84 -6.46 5.35
CA PHE A 374 -5.69 -5.17 6.01
C PHE A 374 -5.73 -5.31 7.54
N LEU A 375 -4.77 -4.71 8.23
CA LEU A 375 -4.71 -4.71 9.70
C LEU A 375 -4.91 -3.30 10.23
N ILE A 376 -6.06 -3.07 10.85
CA ILE A 376 -6.42 -1.80 11.51
C ILE A 376 -6.71 -2.11 12.98
N LYS A 377 -5.95 -1.49 13.89
CA LYS A 377 -6.11 -1.63 15.33
C LYS A 377 -6.47 -0.30 15.98
N GLU A 378 -7.24 -0.36 17.06
CA GLU A 378 -7.56 0.79 17.91
C GLU A 378 -6.74 0.70 19.19
N GLY A 379 -6.25 1.84 19.65
CA GLY A 379 -5.69 2.06 20.97
C GLY A 379 -6.38 3.28 21.60
N ALA A 380 -6.04 3.60 22.85
CA ALA A 380 -6.59 4.80 23.49
C ALA A 380 -6.21 6.05 22.65
N HIS A 381 -7.20 6.86 22.28
CA HIS A 381 -7.02 8.05 21.44
C HIS A 381 -6.29 7.81 20.10
N ALA A 382 -6.19 6.56 19.60
CA ALA A 382 -5.43 6.26 18.38
C ALA A 382 -6.05 5.15 17.51
N VAL A 383 -6.04 5.35 16.19
CA VAL A 383 -6.34 4.31 15.20
C VAL A 383 -5.08 4.05 14.37
N HIS A 384 -4.65 2.80 14.26
CA HIS A 384 -3.43 2.41 13.55
C HIS A 384 -3.73 1.56 12.31
N VAL A 385 -3.32 2.05 11.14
CA VAL A 385 -3.24 1.25 9.92
C VAL A 385 -1.88 0.57 9.88
N LEU A 386 -1.84 -0.68 10.35
CA LEU A 386 -0.63 -1.45 10.59
C LEU A 386 -0.23 -2.28 9.36
N ASN A 387 -1.18 -2.71 8.53
CA ASN A 387 -0.87 -3.43 7.29
C ASN A 387 -1.80 -2.94 6.18
N ALA A 388 -1.23 -2.27 5.17
CA ALA A 388 -1.92 -1.82 3.97
C ALA A 388 -1.09 -2.13 2.70
N PRO A 389 -0.79 -3.41 2.41
CA PRO A 389 -0.10 -3.79 1.18
C PRO A 389 -1.02 -3.65 -0.04
N SER A 390 -0.52 -3.98 -1.24
CA SER A 390 -1.38 -4.08 -2.43
C SER A 390 -2.63 -4.94 -2.12
N PRO A 391 -3.85 -4.43 -2.41
CA PRO A 391 -4.19 -3.31 -3.30
C PRO A 391 -4.57 -2.00 -2.58
N ALA A 392 -3.88 -1.60 -1.50
CA ALA A 392 -4.26 -0.43 -0.70
C ALA A 392 -4.47 0.88 -1.50
N ALA A 393 -3.77 1.09 -2.62
CA ALA A 393 -4.00 2.25 -3.47
C ALA A 393 -5.39 2.23 -4.12
N THR A 394 -5.77 1.09 -4.72
CA THR A 394 -7.12 0.84 -5.25
C THR A 394 -8.19 0.93 -4.16
N ALA A 395 -7.89 0.34 -3.00
CA ALA A 395 -8.78 0.27 -1.85
C ALA A 395 -8.71 1.52 -0.94
N SER A 396 -8.04 2.59 -1.36
CA SER A 396 -7.73 3.72 -0.47
C SER A 396 -8.98 4.43 0.04
N LEU A 397 -10.01 4.64 -0.82
CA LEU A 397 -11.28 5.25 -0.45
C LEU A 397 -12.08 4.43 0.59
N PRO A 398 -12.33 3.12 0.40
CA PRO A 398 -12.98 2.31 1.43
C PRO A 398 -12.16 2.16 2.71
N ILE A 399 -10.82 2.07 2.63
CA ILE A 399 -9.97 2.08 3.83
C ILE A 399 -10.13 3.39 4.60
N GLY A 400 -10.05 4.53 3.91
CA GLY A 400 -10.19 5.86 4.51
C GLY A 400 -11.51 6.01 5.25
N ARG A 401 -12.62 5.52 4.67
CA ARG A 401 -13.94 5.53 5.34
C ARG A 401 -13.99 4.64 6.58
N GLU A 402 -13.38 3.45 6.55
CA GLU A 402 -13.34 2.59 7.73
C GLU A 402 -12.51 3.19 8.86
N VAL A 403 -11.37 3.80 8.54
CA VAL A 403 -10.54 4.51 9.53
C VAL A 403 -11.26 5.75 10.06
N ALA A 404 -11.93 6.52 9.19
CA ALA A 404 -12.74 7.66 9.60
C ALA A 404 -13.87 7.25 10.56
N ARG A 405 -14.60 6.17 10.25
CA ARG A 405 -15.68 5.64 11.10
C ARG A 405 -15.18 5.34 12.53
N ARG A 406 -14.05 4.63 12.64
CA ARG A 406 -13.41 4.31 13.94
C ARG A 406 -12.96 5.56 14.68
N THR A 407 -12.33 6.49 13.97
CA THR A 407 -11.83 7.74 14.54
C THR A 407 -12.96 8.63 15.05
N LEU A 408 -14.06 8.74 14.30
CA LEU A 408 -15.22 9.55 14.69
C LEU A 408 -15.97 8.93 15.88
N ALA A 409 -16.08 7.60 15.95
CA ALA A 409 -16.63 6.94 17.14
C ALA A 409 -15.81 7.30 18.40
N MET A 410 -14.49 7.27 18.30
CA MET A 410 -13.57 7.66 19.38
C MET A 410 -13.66 9.14 19.79
N LEU A 411 -14.17 10.03 18.92
CA LEU A 411 -14.42 11.44 19.29
C LEU A 411 -15.78 11.64 19.97
N ALA A 412 -16.69 10.67 19.86
CA ALA A 412 -18.00 10.72 20.50
C ALA A 412 -17.95 10.19 21.95
N ASP A 413 -16.99 9.32 22.24
CA ASP A 413 -16.61 8.86 23.58
C ASP A 413 -15.80 9.94 24.34
#